data_AF-A0A7L9U2G9-F1
#
_entry.id   AF-A0A7L9U2G9-F1
#
_cell.length_a   1.000
_cell.length_b   1.000
_cell.length_c   1.000
_cell.angle_alpha   90.00
_cell.angle_beta   90.00
_cell.angle_gamma   90.00
#
_symmetry.space_group_name_H-M   'P 1'
#
loop_
_entity.id
_entity.type
_entity.pdbx_description
1 polymer ?
#
loop_
_entity_poly.entity_id
_entity_poly.type
_entity_poly.pdbx_seq_one_letter_code
_entity_poly.pdbx_strand_id
1 'polypeptide(L)' 'MTKRIGNKHEAQHRGKDERLDIRRTNIEREAVKQATARAKYRNQVKGQPPMSLSASAA' A
#
# COMPACT_ATOMS: atom_id res chain seq x y z
N MET A 1 -24.46 22.36 1.95
CA MET A 1 -25.22 21.33 2.69
C MET A 1 -24.27 20.21 3.08
N THR A 2 -23.99 20.06 4.38
CA THR A 2 -23.21 18.92 4.89
C THR A 2 -24.03 17.65 4.65
N LYS A 3 -23.47 16.69 3.92
CA LYS A 3 -24.11 15.39 3.71
C LYS A 3 -24.29 14.78 5.10
N ARG A 4 -25.52 14.62 5.60
CA ARG A 4 -25.79 13.93 6.87
C ARG A 4 -25.25 12.50 6.74
N ILE A 5 -24.14 12.24 7.42
CA ILE A 5 -23.54 10.91 7.54
C ILE A 5 -24.42 10.17 8.55
N GLY A 6 -25.48 9.53 8.07
CA GLY A 6 -26.25 8.57 8.87
C GLY A 6 -25.45 7.27 9.03
N ASN A 7 -26.13 6.13 9.12
CA ASN A 7 -25.51 4.79 9.18
C ASN A 7 -24.79 4.35 7.88
N LYS A 8 -24.48 5.30 6.99
CA LYS A 8 -23.86 5.06 5.69
C LYS A 8 -22.35 5.12 5.83
N HIS A 9 -21.69 4.12 5.27
CA HIS A 9 -20.24 4.07 5.22
C HIS A 9 -19.70 5.25 4.37
N GLU A 10 -18.56 5.83 4.75
CA GLU A 10 -17.98 7.00 4.05
C GLU A 10 -17.87 6.80 2.54
N ALA A 11 -17.52 5.58 2.11
CA ALA A 11 -17.42 5.20 0.70
C ALA A 11 -18.74 5.36 -0.08
N GLN A 12 -19.90 5.31 0.58
CA GLN A 12 -21.21 5.53 -0.03
C GLN A 12 -21.53 7.01 -0.26
N HIS A 13 -20.82 7.91 0.43
CA HIS A 13 -20.96 9.36 0.23
C HIS A 13 -20.06 9.90 -0.89
N ARG A 14 -19.14 9.06 -1.40
CA ARG A 14 -18.16 9.42 -2.43
C ARG A 14 -18.75 9.43 -3.83
N GLY A 15 -18.30 10.39 -4.63
CA GLY A 15 -18.65 10.48 -6.06
C GLY A 15 -18.00 9.38 -6.91
N LYS A 16 -18.36 9.30 -8.19
CA LYS A 16 -17.71 8.36 -9.14
C LYS A 16 -16.23 8.69 -9.28
N ASP A 17 -15.90 9.96 -9.48
CA ASP A 17 -14.54 10.41 -9.76
C ASP A 17 -13.63 10.24 -8.54
N GLU A 18 -14.11 10.63 -7.35
CA GLU A 18 -13.40 10.42 -6.09
C GLU A 18 -13.06 8.94 -5.84
N ARG A 19 -13.99 8.02 -6.18
CA ARG A 19 -13.71 6.58 -6.06
C ARG A 19 -12.65 6.10 -7.06
N LEU A 20 -12.60 6.67 -8.26
CA LEU A 20 -11.59 6.34 -9.27
C LEU A 20 -10.21 6.85 -8.83
N ASP A 21 -10.13 8.07 -8.30
CA ASP A 21 -8.89 8.65 -7.80
C ASP A 21 -8.36 7.86 -6.59
N ILE A 22 -9.23 7.50 -5.65
CA ILE A 22 -8.86 6.63 -4.51
C ILE A 22 -8.37 5.27 -5.01
N ARG A 23 -9.04 4.68 -6.00
CA ARG A 23 -8.61 3.39 -6.56
C ARG A 23 -7.23 3.49 -7.20
N ARG A 24 -7.00 4.50 -8.03
CA ARG A 24 -5.72 4.74 -8.70
C ARG A 24 -4.59 4.92 -7.70
N THR A 25 -4.79 5.80 -6.71
CA THR A 25 -3.79 6.06 -5.66
C THR A 25 -3.51 4.83 -4.81
N ASN A 26 -4.51 4.01 -4.50
CA ASN A 26 -4.32 2.74 -3.78
C ASN A 26 -3.52 1.72 -4.59
N ILE A 27 -3.75 1.62 -5.90
CA ILE A 27 -2.97 0.73 -6.77
C ILE A 27 -1.50 1.17 -6.80
N GLU A 28 -1.25 2.47 -6.97
CA GLU A 28 0.11 3.03 -6.97
C GLU A 28 0.83 2.77 -5.64
N ARG A 29 0.14 2.97 -4.50
CA ARG A 29 0.69 2.68 -3.16
C ARG A 29 1.01 1.20 -2.97
N GLU A 30 0.11 0.30 -3.36
CA GLU A 30 0.34 -1.14 -3.24
C GLU A 30 1.45 -1.61 -4.19
N ALA A 31 1.59 -1.03 -5.38
CA ALA A 31 2.70 -1.31 -6.28
C ALA A 31 4.06 -0.95 -5.64
N VAL A 32 4.14 0.22 -4.99
CA VAL A 32 5.35 0.62 -4.23
C VAL A 32 5.63 -0.34 -3.08
N LYS A 33 4.61 -0.68 -2.28
CA LYS A 33 4.74 -1.62 -1.16
C LYS A 33 5.20 -3.01 -1.61
N GLN A 34 4.69 -3.50 -2.74
CA GLN A 34 5.12 -4.77 -3.30
C GLN A 34 6.55 -4.68 -3.84
N ALA A 35 6.92 -3.58 -4.50
CA ALA A 35 8.28 -3.39 -4.99
C ALA A 35 9.30 -3.34 -3.84
N THR A 36 9.01 -2.63 -2.75
CA THR A 36 9.88 -2.59 -1.56
C THR A 36 9.95 -3.94 -0.87
N ALA A 37 8.83 -4.63 -0.71
CA ALA A 37 8.81 -5.98 -0.13
C ALA A 37 9.61 -6.97 -0.99
N ARG A 38 9.43 -6.94 -2.31
CA ARG A 38 10.23 -7.75 -3.24
C ARG A 38 11.70 -7.41 -3.11
N ALA A 39 12.10 -6.14 -3.14
CA ALA A 39 13.51 -5.75 -2.99
C ALA A 39 14.11 -6.25 -1.67
N LYS A 40 13.36 -6.12 -0.57
CA LYS A 40 13.79 -6.56 0.77
C LYS A 40 13.89 -8.08 0.90
N TYR A 41 12.94 -8.81 0.32
CA TYR A 41 12.75 -10.23 0.57
C TYR A 41 13.12 -11.15 -0.59
N ARG A 42 13.53 -10.62 -1.76
CA ARG A 42 13.80 -11.39 -2.99
C ARG A 42 14.68 -12.62 -2.76
N ASN A 43 15.69 -12.47 -1.91
CA ASN A 43 16.68 -13.50 -1.60
C ASN A 43 16.60 -13.95 -0.13
N GLN A 44 15.56 -13.56 0.62
CA GLN A 44 15.46 -14.00 2.02
C GLN A 44 15.02 -15.46 2.08
N VAL A 45 15.90 -16.31 2.61
CA VAL A 45 15.60 -17.71 2.88
C VAL A 45 14.66 -17.79 4.10
N LYS A 46 13.59 -18.58 3.98
CA LYS A 46 12.61 -18.78 5.05
C LYS A 46 13.30 -19.36 6.30
N GLY A 47 13.07 -18.74 7.46
CA GLY A 47 13.65 -19.18 8.73
C GLY A 47 15.09 -18.71 8.98
N GLN A 48 15.70 -17.99 8.05
CA GLN A 48 17.00 -17.34 8.25
C GLN A 48 16.80 -15.87 8.65
N PRO A 49 17.63 -15.33 9.55
CA PRO A 49 17.59 -13.92 9.89
C PRO A 49 17.80 -13.07 8.63
N PRO A 50 17.15 -11.90 8.53
CA PRO A 50 17.28 -11.04 7.37
C PRO A 50 18.76 -10.68 7.17
N MET A 51 19.27 -10.93 5.97
CA MET A 51 20.66 -10.64 5.62
C MET A 51 20.91 -9.14 5.78
N SER A 52 21.84 -8.76 6.68
CA SER A 52 22.21 -7.36 6.88
C SER A 52 22.98 -6.88 5.65
N LEU A 53 22.28 -6.21 4.74
CA LEU A 53 22.88 -5.57 3.56
C LEU A 53 23.87 -4.44 3.92
N SER A 54 23.95 -4.02 5.19
CA SER A 54 24.94 -3.03 5.64
C SER A 54 26.38 -3.58 5.71
N ALA A 55 26.55 -4.91 5.76
CA ALA A 55 27.87 -5.54 5.89
C ALA A 55 28.58 -5.82 4.55
N SER A 56 27.92 -5.58 3.41
CA SER A 56 28.45 -5.89 2.07
C SER A 56 29.06 -4.67 1.34
N ALA A 57 29.20 -3.53 2.01
CA ALA A 57 29.76 -2.30 1.45
C ALA A 57 31.21 -2.06 1.90
N ALA A 58 32.04 -3.11 1.87
CA ALA A 58 33.49 -3.05 2.15
C ALA A 58 34.30 -3.54 0.95
#